data_AF-A0A0U2PAJ7-F1
#
_entry.id   AF-A0A0U2PAJ7-F1
#
_cell.length_a   1.000
_cell.length_b   1.000
_cell.length_c   1.000
_cell.angle_alpha   90.00
_cell.angle_beta   90.00
_cell.angle_gamma   90.00
#
_symmetry.space_group_name_H-M   'P 1'
#
loop_
_entity.id
_entity.type
_entity.pdbx_description
1 polymer ?
#
loop_
_entity_poly.entity_id
_entity_poly.type
_entity_poly.pdbx_seq_one_letter_code
_entity_poly.pdbx_strand_id
1 'polypeptide(L)' 'MNNRWKNALLVIPIYGAAAFIMGYIIEGKPVWNLVISSVIAGFLLVVFILPRMEKKRLEKEKKTKASLEENGND' A
#
# COMPACT_ATOMS: atom_id res chain seq x y z
N MET A 1 -15.96 1.34 -11.27
CA MET A 1 -14.52 1.01 -11.05
C MET A 1 -14.20 1.25 -9.59
N ASN A 2 -13.91 0.21 -8.80
CA ASN A 2 -13.65 0.33 -7.35
C ASN A 2 -12.51 1.31 -7.07
N ASN A 3 -12.62 2.13 -6.02
CA ASN A 3 -11.58 3.09 -5.57
C ASN A 3 -10.20 2.44 -5.42
N ARG A 4 -10.16 1.13 -5.22
CA ARG A 4 -8.96 0.29 -5.12
C ARG A 4 -8.13 0.26 -6.40
N TRP A 5 -8.77 0.19 -7.57
CA TRP A 5 -8.09 0.22 -8.87
C TRP A 5 -7.55 1.62 -9.19
N LYS A 6 -8.29 2.67 -8.80
CA LYS A 6 -7.80 4.05 -8.89
C LYS A 6 -6.57 4.28 -8.02
N ASN A 7 -6.58 3.80 -6.77
CA ASN A 7 -5.41 3.90 -5.89
C ASN A 7 -4.20 3.11 -6.42
N ALA A 8 -4.40 1.89 -6.91
CA ALA A 8 -3.32 1.11 -7.49
C ALA A 8 -2.69 1.79 -8.72
N LEU A 9 -3.51 2.43 -9.57
CA LEU A 9 -3.03 3.14 -10.74
C LEU A 9 -2.26 4.42 -10.38
N LEU A 10 -2.67 5.13 -9.32
CA LEU A 10 -1.98 6.35 -8.83
C LEU A 10 -0.62 6.04 -8.20
N VAL A 11 -0.44 4.85 -7.64
CA VAL A 11 0.80 4.44 -6.98
C VAL A 11 1.93 4.23 -7.99
N ILE A 12 1.60 3.82 -9.23
CA ILE A 12 2.56 3.56 -10.31
C ILE A 12 3.42 4.81 -10.63
N PRO A 13 2.85 5.98 -10.99
CA PRO A 13 3.65 7.16 -11.28
C PRO A 13 4.37 7.70 -10.04
N ILE A 14 3.80 7.56 -8.84
CA ILE A 14 4.42 8.03 -7.58
C ILE A 14 5.70 7.24 -7.27
N TYR A 15 5.62 5.91 -7.29
CA TYR A 15 6.79 5.06 -7.02
C TYR A 15 7.82 5.13 -8.15
N GLY A 16 7.36 5.23 -9.40
CA GLY A 16 8.24 5.43 -10.56
C GLY A 16 9.01 6.75 -10.48
N ALA A 17 8.33 7.86 -10.20
CA ALA A 17 8.97 9.17 -10.04
C ALA A 17 9.92 9.20 -8.83
N ALA A 18 9.52 8.64 -7.69
CA ALA A 18 10.37 8.59 -6.49
C ALA A 18 11.66 7.80 -6.73
N ALA A 19 11.56 6.63 -7.36
CA ALA A 19 12.73 5.80 -7.68
C ALA A 19 13.61 6.45 -8.76
N PHE A 20 13.00 7.15 -9.73
CA PHE A 20 13.74 7.89 -10.74
C PHE A 20 14.56 9.03 -10.12
N ILE A 21 13.95 9.81 -9.21
CA ILE A 21 14.60 10.89 -8.48
C ILE A 21 15.73 10.33 -7.58
N MET A 22 15.44 9.27 -6.82
CA MET A 22 16.45 8.60 -5.99
C MET A 22 17.63 8.07 -6.81
N GLY A 23 17.37 7.39 -7.93
CA GLY A 23 18.41 6.90 -8.82
C GLY A 23 19.27 8.04 -9.38
N TYR A 24 18.63 9.15 -9.76
CA TYR A 24 19.33 10.33 -10.26
C TYR A 24 20.21 10.99 -9.19
N ILE A 25 19.75 11.07 -7.94
CA ILE A 25 20.53 11.64 -6.82
C ILE A 25 21.73 10.75 -6.45
N ILE A 26 21.55 9.43 -6.42
CA ILE A 26 22.55 8.50 -5.90
C ILE A 26 23.63 8.19 -6.94
N GLU A 27 23.25 7.89 -8.19
CA GLU A 27 24.18 7.45 -9.22
C GLU A 27 24.49 8.53 -10.28
N GLY A 28 23.83 9.69 -10.23
CA GLY A 28 23.93 10.74 -11.26
C GLY A 28 23.28 10.36 -12.59
N LYS A 29 22.66 9.17 -12.67
CA LYS A 29 21.97 8.64 -13.84
C LYS A 29 20.76 7.81 -13.41
N PRO A 30 19.66 7.83 -14.18
CA PRO A 30 18.48 7.07 -13.83
C PRO A 30 18.74 5.57 -13.97
N VAL A 31 18.78 4.86 -12.85
CA VAL A 31 18.87 3.40 -12.80
C VAL A 31 17.50 2.81 -13.10
N TRP A 32 17.20 2.66 -14.39
CA TRP A 32 15.89 2.17 -14.84
C TRP A 32 15.49 0.82 -14.23
N ASN A 33 16.46 -0.05 -13.94
CA ASN A 33 16.20 -1.33 -13.29
C ASN A 33 15.62 -1.16 -11.86
N LEU A 34 16.12 -0.16 -11.13
CA LEU A 34 15.62 0.22 -9.80
C LEU A 34 14.22 0.87 -9.89
N VAL A 35 13.99 1.68 -10.91
CA VAL A 35 12.68 2.30 -11.17
C VAL A 35 11.62 1.23 -11.44
N ILE A 36 11.90 0.31 -12.36
CA ILE A 36 10.97 -0.74 -12.77
C ILE A 36 10.68 -1.69 -11.60
N SER A 37 11.71 -2.12 -10.88
CA SER A 37 11.54 -2.98 -9.70
C SER A 37 10.74 -2.30 -8.57
N SER A 38 10.98 -1.02 -8.30
CA SER A 38 10.21 -0.24 -7.33
C SER A 38 8.73 -0.11 -7.70
N VAL A 39 8.44 0.15 -8.98
CA VAL A 39 7.06 0.22 -9.49
C VAL A 39 6.34 -1.13 -9.33
N ILE A 40 7.00 -2.23 -9.68
CA ILE A 40 6.44 -3.59 -9.55
C ILE A 40 6.21 -3.91 -8.06
N ALA A 41 7.17 -3.61 -7.19
CA ALA A 41 7.05 -3.83 -5.74
C ALA A 41 5.91 -3.02 -5.13
N GLY A 42 5.80 -1.73 -5.47
CA GLY A 42 4.72 -0.85 -5.02
C GLY A 42 3.34 -1.32 -5.48
N PHE A 43 3.24 -1.79 -6.73
CA PHE A 43 2.00 -2.37 -7.24
C PHE A 43 1.60 -3.64 -6.47
N LEU A 44 2.52 -4.57 -6.25
CA LEU A 44 2.26 -5.80 -5.51
C LEU A 44 1.82 -5.52 -4.07
N LEU A 45 2.45 -4.55 -3.39
CA LEU A 45 2.06 -4.12 -2.06
C LEU A 45 0.62 -3.62 -2.01
N VAL A 46 0.21 -2.77 -2.96
CA VAL A 46 -1.14 -2.20 -2.96
C VAL A 46 -2.20 -3.22 -3.36
N VAL A 47 -1.90 -4.12 -4.29
CA VAL A 47 -2.86 -5.09 -4.80
C VAL A 47 -3.03 -6.29 -3.86
N PHE A 48 -1.95 -6.78 -3.23
CA PHE A 48 -2.00 -8.00 -2.42
C PHE A 48 -1.93 -7.74 -0.91
N ILE A 49 -1.03 -6.85 -0.47
CA ILE A 49 -0.75 -6.66 0.96
C ILE A 49 -1.79 -5.74 1.60
N LEU A 50 -2.11 -4.61 0.96
CA LEU A 50 -3.10 -3.66 1.46
C LEU A 50 -4.48 -4.30 1.72
N PRO A 51 -5.08 -5.11 0.81
CA PRO A 51 -6.34 -5.77 1.12
C PRO A 51 -6.27 -6.82 2.22
N ARG A 52 -5.14 -7.52 2.36
CA ARG A 52 -4.96 -8.45 3.48
C ARG A 52 -4.89 -7.70 4.81
N MET A 53 -4.22 -6.54 4.83
CA MET A 53 -4.14 -5.69 6.01
C MET A 53 -5.49 -5.07 6.36
N GLU A 54 -6.25 -4.58 5.39
CA GLU A 54 -7.60 -4.03 5.60
C GLU A 54 -8.55 -5.09 6.18
N LYS A 55 -8.54 -6.32 5.65
CA LYS A 55 -9.34 -7.42 6.20
C LYS A 55 -9.01 -7.72 7.65
N LYS A 56 -7.71 -7.79 7.97
CA LYS A 56 -7.24 -8.00 9.36
C LYS A 56 -7.61 -6.83 10.28
N ARG A 57 -7.56 -5.59 9.78
CA ARG A 57 -7.94 -4.40 10.55
C ARG A 57 -9.43 -4.40 10.88
N LEU A 58 -10.27 -4.75 9.90
CA LEU A 58 -11.71 -4.87 10.09
C LEU A 58 -12.10 -5.99 11.06
N GLU A 59 -11.41 -7.14 11.02
CA GLU A 59 -11.59 -8.20 12.02
C GLU A 59 -11.21 -7.75 13.43
N LYS A 60 -10.09 -7.03 13.56
CA LYS A 60 -9.67 -6.46 14.86
C LYS A 60 -10.70 -5.45 15.37
N GLU A 61 -11.16 -4.52 14.54
CA GLU A 61 -12.18 -3.55 14.93
C GLU A 61 -13.50 -4.21 15.33
N LYS A 62 -13.95 -5.25 14.60
CA LYS A 62 -15.14 -6.04 15.00
C LYS A 62 -14.96 -6.71 16.35
N LYS A 63 -13.78 -7.30 16.60
CA LYS A 63 -13.48 -7.97 17.87
C LYS A 63 -13.42 -6.98 19.03
N THR A 64 -12.83 -5.80 18.83
CA THR A 64 -12.81 -4.71 19.83
C THR A 64 -14.21 -4.19 20.13
N LYS A 65 -15.07 -4.01 19.12
CA LYS A 65 -16.46 -3.56 19.33
C LYS A 65 -17.27 -4.60 20.12
N ALA A 66 -17.15 -5.88 19.78
CA ALA A 66 -17.84 -6.96 20.50
C ALA A 66 -17.43 -7.01 21.99
N SER A 67 -16.14 -6.85 22.30
CA SER A 67 -15.66 -6.82 23.70
C SER A 67 -16.09 -5.59 24.50
N LEU A 68 -16.44 -4.48 23.83
CA LEU A 68 -16.93 -3.27 24.50
C LEU A 68 -18.44 -3.33 24.75
N GLU A 69 -19.21 -3.98 23.88
CA GLU A 69 -20.64 -4.27 24.12
C GLU A 69 -20.83 -5.30 25.25
N GLU A 70 -20.00 -6.34 25.30
CA GLU A 70 -20.05 -7.37 26.36
C GLU A 70 -19.77 -6.77 27.75
N ASN A 71 -18.78 -5.87 27.86
CA ASN A 71 -18.38 -5.24 29.13
C ASN A 71 -19.27 -4.04 29.55
N GLY A 72 -20.22 -3.62 28.71
CA GLY A 72 -21.15 -2.52 29.01
C GLY A 72 -22.53 -2.97 29.49
N ASN A 73 -22.77 -4.28 29.55
CA ASN A 73 -24.04 -4.89 29.91
C ASN A 73 -24.02 -5.59 31.29
N ASP A 74 -22.94 -5.38 32.06
CA ASP A 74 -22.78 -5.79 33.46
C ASP A 74 -22.88 -4.57 34.40
#